data_AF-A0A0R1W1U8-F1
#
_entry.id   AF-A0A0R1W1U8-F1
#
_cell.length_a   1.000
_cell.length_b   1.000
_cell.length_c   1.000
_cell.angle_alpha   90.00
_cell.angle_beta   90.00
_cell.angle_gamma   90.00
#
_symmetry.space_group_name_H-M   'P 1'
#
loop_
_entity.id
_entity.type
_entity.pdbx_description
1 polymer ?
#
loop_
_entity_poly.entity_id
_entity_poly.type
_entity_poly.pdbx_seq_one_letter_code
_entity_poly.pdbx_strand_id
1 'polypeptide(L)'
;MLKITGLVLYLIWIILLFFKLRHAVKTKQLSYKELFFGNLPWYRNSRNWILILAILLCEITLDLKTFYLLVLISGLLLILFCGLIKHFKLRNFYSVAALSLVGILLAAVSSAILYHL
;
A
#
# COMPACT_ATOMS: atom_id res chain seq x y z
N MET A 1 0.66 17.43 -16.44
CA MET A 1 -0.68 17.04 -15.93
C MET A 1 -0.73 15.57 -15.49
N LEU A 2 -0.35 14.61 -16.35
CA LEU A 2 -0.39 13.17 -16.02
C LEU A 2 0.40 12.76 -14.76
N LYS A 3 1.58 13.36 -14.51
CA LYS A 3 2.35 13.18 -13.26
C LYS A 3 1.53 13.48 -12.00
N ILE A 4 0.81 14.60 -12.01
CA ILE A 4 -0.04 15.00 -10.88
C ILE A 4 -1.22 14.04 -10.75
N THR A 5 -1.82 13.62 -11.86
CA THR A 5 -2.90 12.64 -11.87
C THR A 5 -2.48 11.30 -11.23
N GLY A 6 -1.31 10.77 -11.57
CA GLY A 6 -0.77 9.54 -10.97
C GLY A 6 -0.60 9.66 -9.45
N LEU A 7 0.00 10.76 -8.98
CA LEU A 7 0.18 11.04 -7.55
C LEU A 7 -1.16 11.18 -6.81
N VAL A 8 -2.13 11.88 -7.41
CA VAL A 8 -3.48 12.06 -6.83
C VAL A 8 -4.19 10.71 -6.73
N LEU A 9 -4.13 9.86 -7.77
CA LEU A 9 -4.72 8.52 -7.71
C LEU A 9 -4.07 7.64 -6.64
N TYR A 10 -2.75 7.73 -6.49
CA TYR A 10 -2.01 7.03 -5.43
C TYR A 10 -2.45 7.50 -4.03
N LEU A 11 -2.60 8.81 -3.83
CA LEU A 11 -3.10 9.37 -2.57
C LEU A 11 -4.55 8.94 -2.28
N ILE A 12 -5.43 8.96 -3.28
CA ILE A 12 -6.81 8.46 -3.17
C ILE A 12 -6.80 7.00 -2.74
N TRP A 13 -5.93 6.18 -3.34
CA TRP A 13 -5.81 4.78 -2.98
C TRP A 13 -5.38 4.59 -1.51
N ILE A 14 -4.39 5.36 -1.02
CA ILE A 14 -3.97 5.34 0.38
C ILE A 14 -5.16 5.68 1.30
N ILE A 15 -5.90 6.74 0.99
CA ILE A 15 -7.06 7.18 1.79
C ILE A 15 -8.11 6.06 1.87
N LEU A 16 -8.43 5.42 0.74
CA LEU A 16 -9.37 4.29 0.69
C LEU A 16 -8.88 3.10 1.52
N LEU A 17 -7.57 2.84 1.53
CA LEU A 17 -6.96 1.79 2.34
C LEU A 17 -7.10 2.08 3.84
N PHE A 18 -6.87 3.33 4.27
CA PHE A 18 -7.08 3.75 5.66
C PHE A 18 -8.54 3.61 6.09
N PHE A 19 -9.51 4.00 5.25
CA PHE A 19 -10.93 3.81 5.56
C PHE A 19 -11.28 2.33 5.74
N LYS A 20 -10.74 1.45 4.89
CA LYS A 20 -10.94 0.01 4.99
C LYS A 20 -10.32 -0.55 6.28
N LEU A 21 -9.13 -0.10 6.65
CA LEU A 21 -8.48 -0.50 7.90
C LEU A 21 -9.29 -0.04 9.12
N ARG A 22 -9.76 1.22 9.13
CA ARG A 22 -10.63 1.75 10.20
C ARG A 22 -11.90 0.94 10.34
N HIS A 23 -12.52 0.54 9.23
CA HIS A 23 -13.69 -0.33 9.24
C HIS A 23 -13.36 -1.70 9.85
N ALA A 24 -12.25 -2.32 9.45
CA ALA A 24 -11.80 -3.60 9.99
C ALA A 24 -11.49 -3.55 11.49
N VAL A 25 -10.93 -2.43 11.98
CA VAL A 25 -10.73 -2.19 13.42
C VAL A 25 -12.07 -2.16 14.15
N LYS A 26 -13.08 -1.48 13.60
CA LYS A 26 -14.42 -1.38 14.19
C LYS A 26 -15.13 -2.73 14.24
N THR A 27 -15.05 -3.52 13.18
CA THR A 27 -15.72 -4.83 13.08
C THR A 27 -14.92 -5.96 13.73
N LYS A 28 -13.68 -5.70 14.18
CA LYS A 28 -12.70 -6.69 14.65
C LYS A 28 -12.45 -7.83 13.66
N GLN A 29 -12.78 -7.63 12.39
CA GLN A 29 -12.60 -8.61 11.32
C GLN A 29 -11.70 -8.00 10.26
N LEU A 30 -10.52 -8.59 10.07
CA LEU A 30 -9.57 -8.17 9.05
C LEU A 30 -9.23 -9.36 8.16
N SER A 31 -9.51 -9.24 6.87
CA SER A 31 -9.00 -10.12 5.82
C SER A 31 -7.99 -9.34 4.99
N TYR A 32 -6.74 -9.83 4.83
CA TYR A 32 -5.75 -9.16 3.98
C TYR A 32 -6.20 -9.08 2.52
N LYS A 33 -6.83 -10.15 2.03
CA LYS A 33 -7.45 -10.16 0.70
C LYS A 33 -8.46 -9.04 0.59
N GLU A 34 -9.32 -8.87 1.58
CA GLU A 34 -10.32 -7.82 1.55
C GLU A 34 -9.71 -6.41 1.76
N LEU A 35 -8.71 -6.30 2.62
CA LEU A 35 -8.03 -5.04 2.94
C LEU A 35 -7.33 -4.48 1.72
N PHE A 36 -6.64 -5.30 0.93
CA PHE A 36 -5.89 -4.87 -0.26
C PHE A 36 -6.70 -5.03 -1.56
N PHE A 37 -7.41 -6.14 -1.74
CA PHE A 37 -8.09 -6.48 -3.01
C PHE A 37 -9.62 -6.48 -2.96
N GLY A 38 -10.24 -6.30 -1.79
CA GLY A 38 -11.69 -6.29 -1.58
C GLY A 38 -12.35 -7.68 -1.66
N ASN A 39 -13.68 -7.69 -1.60
CA ASN A 39 -14.48 -8.93 -1.67
C ASN A 39 -14.82 -9.34 -3.09
N LEU A 40 -14.74 -8.40 -4.04
CA LEU A 40 -14.94 -8.65 -5.45
C LEU A 40 -13.66 -9.22 -6.08
N PRO A 41 -13.78 -9.96 -7.20
CA PRO A 41 -12.63 -10.29 -8.04
C PRO A 41 -11.82 -9.04 -8.38
N TRP A 42 -10.51 -9.19 -8.51
CA TRP A 42 -9.60 -8.04 -8.59
C TRP A 42 -9.95 -7.06 -9.71
N TYR A 43 -10.39 -7.57 -10.87
CA TYR A 43 -10.78 -6.82 -12.06
C TYR A 43 -12.15 -6.12 -11.94
N ARG A 44 -12.95 -6.43 -10.91
CA ARG A 44 -14.23 -5.75 -10.62
C ARG A 44 -14.09 -4.72 -9.50
N ASN A 45 -12.95 -4.66 -8.83
CA ASN A 45 -12.74 -3.73 -7.73
C ASN A 45 -12.10 -2.43 -8.23
N SER A 46 -12.84 -1.33 -8.16
CA SER A 46 -12.38 0.00 -8.54
C SER A 46 -11.13 0.44 -7.78
N ARG A 47 -10.96 0.06 -6.51
CA ARG A 47 -9.76 0.40 -5.73
C ARG A 47 -8.49 -0.23 -6.34
N ASN A 48 -8.59 -1.45 -6.86
CA ASN A 48 -7.44 -2.10 -7.49
C ASN A 48 -7.10 -1.41 -8.80
N TRP A 49 -8.11 -1.02 -9.58
CA TRP A 49 -7.89 -0.23 -10.81
C TRP A 49 -7.30 1.15 -10.52
N ILE A 50 -7.72 1.83 -9.45
CA ILE A 50 -7.12 3.10 -9.01
C ILE A 50 -5.62 2.89 -8.74
N LEU A 51 -5.25 1.82 -8.03
CA LEU A 51 -3.84 1.51 -7.76
C LEU A 51 -3.06 1.21 -9.05
N ILE A 52 -3.59 0.35 -9.92
CA ILE A 52 -2.94 -0.05 -11.16
C ILE A 52 -2.71 1.18 -12.05
N LEU A 53 -3.73 2.02 -12.22
CA LEU A 53 -3.63 3.26 -12.98
C LEU A 53 -2.65 4.25 -12.32
N ALA A 54 -2.67 4.37 -11.00
CA ALA A 54 -1.73 5.21 -10.28
C ALA A 54 -0.27 4.76 -10.52
N ILE A 55 0.01 3.47 -10.37
CA ILE A 55 1.35 2.90 -10.58
C ILE A 55 1.78 3.11 -12.03
N LEU A 56 0.92 2.78 -13.00
CA LEU A 56 1.24 2.89 -14.42
C LEU A 56 1.52 4.34 -14.83
N LEU A 57 0.71 5.30 -14.37
CA LEU A 57 0.96 6.72 -14.62
C LEU A 57 2.23 7.19 -13.93
N CYS A 58 2.45 6.80 -12.68
CA CYS A 58 3.66 7.16 -11.93
C CYS A 58 4.93 6.60 -12.58
N GLU A 59 4.92 5.35 -13.03
CA GLU A 59 6.06 4.69 -13.67
C GLU A 59 6.46 5.37 -14.99
N ILE A 60 5.48 5.77 -15.80
CA ILE A 60 5.74 6.39 -17.11
C ILE A 60 6.12 7.87 -16.99
N THR A 61 5.67 8.57 -15.92
CA THR A 61 5.75 10.04 -15.85
C THR A 61 6.65 10.59 -14.75
N LEU A 62 6.99 9.80 -13.73
CA LEU A 62 7.90 10.22 -12.67
C LEU A 62 9.34 9.91 -13.03
N ASP A 63 10.24 10.79 -12.59
CA ASP A 63 11.65 10.47 -12.48
C ASP A 63 11.86 9.30 -11.49
N LEU A 64 12.91 8.54 -11.74
CA LEU A 64 13.19 7.29 -11.02
C LEU A 64 13.30 7.53 -9.50
N LYS A 65 13.91 8.65 -9.09
CA LYS A 65 14.00 9.08 -7.68
C LYS A 65 12.62 9.22 -7.05
N THR A 66 11.73 10.01 -7.66
CA THR A 66 10.38 10.22 -7.12
C THR A 66 9.56 8.92 -7.09
N PHE A 67 9.71 8.06 -8.11
CA PHE A 67 9.04 6.76 -8.12
C PHE A 67 9.49 5.86 -6.95
N TYR A 68 10.80 5.68 -6.74
CA TYR A 68 11.31 4.88 -5.63
C TYR A 68 10.99 5.49 -4.26
N LEU A 69 10.85 6.81 -4.16
CA LEU A 69 10.35 7.45 -2.94
C LEU A 69 8.91 7.01 -2.61
N LEU A 70 8.03 6.88 -3.61
CA LEU A 70 6.68 6.36 -3.40
C LEU A 70 6.68 4.89 -2.96
N VAL A 71 7.59 4.08 -3.52
CA VAL A 71 7.78 2.68 -3.12
C VAL A 71 8.26 2.60 -1.67
N LEU A 72 9.20 3.47 -1.26
CA LEU A 72 9.65 3.56 0.13
C LEU A 72 8.50 3.91 1.06
N ILE A 73 7.71 4.94 0.72
CA ILE A 73 6.51 5.33 1.48
C ILE A 73 5.52 4.17 1.58
N SER A 74 5.29 3.43 0.49
CA SER A 74 4.42 2.24 0.49
C SER A 74 4.93 1.16 1.47
N GLY A 75 6.24 0.89 1.48
CA GLY A 75 6.86 -0.05 2.39
C GLY A 75 6.70 0.35 3.86
N LEU A 76 6.95 1.63 4.16
CA LEU A 76 6.76 2.18 5.52
C LEU A 76 5.29 2.14 5.97
N LEU A 77 4.35 2.47 5.07
CA LEU A 77 2.92 2.36 5.36
C LEU A 77 2.50 0.91 5.65
N LEU A 78 3.03 -0.08 4.92
CA LEU A 78 2.79 -1.49 5.21
C LEU A 78 3.28 -1.90 6.59
N ILE A 79 4.48 -1.46 6.99
CA ILE A 79 5.02 -1.71 8.33
C ILE A 79 4.12 -1.07 9.40
N LEU A 80 3.70 0.17 9.19
CA LEU A 80 2.79 0.89 10.09
C LEU A 80 1.44 0.15 10.22
N PHE A 81 0.86 -0.30 9.10
CA PHE A 81 -0.37 -1.09 9.14
C PHE A 81 -0.19 -2.41 9.87
N CYS A 82 0.94 -3.08 9.73
CA CYS A 82 1.24 -4.28 10.51
C CYS A 82 1.27 -3.99 12.01
N GLY A 83 1.87 -2.87 12.42
CA GLY A 83 1.86 -2.40 13.81
C GLY A 83 0.44 -2.17 14.34
N LEU A 84 -0.40 -1.48 13.56
CA LEU A 84 -1.81 -1.25 13.91
C LEU A 84 -2.61 -2.56 14.00
N ILE A 85 -2.44 -3.46 13.03
CA ILE A 85 -3.12 -4.77 13.00
C ILE A 85 -2.76 -5.60 14.23
N LYS A 86 -1.47 -5.59 14.63
CA LYS A 86 -0.99 -6.27 15.84
C LYS A 86 -1.55 -5.61 17.10
N HIS A 87 -1.52 -4.28 17.18
CA HIS A 87 -2.03 -3.52 18.33
C HIS A 87 -3.52 -3.81 18.59
N PHE A 88 -4.34 -3.83 17.53
CA PHE A 88 -5.76 -4.14 17.61
C PHE A 88 -6.08 -5.65 17.60
N LYS A 89 -5.07 -6.52 17.63
CA LYS A 89 -5.21 -8.00 17.62
C LYS A 89 -6.14 -8.52 16.51
N LEU A 90 -6.08 -7.90 15.33
CA LEU A 90 -7.00 -8.23 14.23
C LEU A 90 -6.63 -9.50 13.47
N ARG A 91 -5.41 -10.01 13.66
CA ARG A 91 -4.87 -11.17 12.94
C ARG A 91 -3.75 -11.86 13.72
N ASN A 92 -3.47 -13.11 13.36
CA ASN A 92 -2.40 -13.91 13.94
C ASN A 92 -1.02 -13.33 13.62
N PHE A 93 -0.09 -13.54 14.56
CA PHE A 93 1.28 -13.04 14.49
C PHE A 93 2.00 -13.39 13.18
N TYR A 94 1.92 -14.64 12.72
CA TYR A 94 2.61 -15.10 11.51
C TYR A 94 2.22 -14.32 10.26
N SER A 95 0.93 -14.03 10.09
CA SER A 95 0.46 -13.29 8.93
C SER A 95 0.88 -11.81 8.97
N VAL A 96 0.92 -11.23 10.17
CA VAL A 96 1.45 -9.87 10.38
C VAL A 96 2.95 -9.83 10.12
N ALA A 97 3.69 -10.84 10.61
CA ALA A 97 5.13 -10.95 10.42
C ALA A 97 5.49 -11.07 8.93
N ALA A 98 4.81 -11.93 8.19
CA ALA A 98 5.01 -12.07 6.74
C ALA A 98 4.77 -10.75 6.00
N LEU A 99 3.69 -10.04 6.31
CA LEU A 99 3.40 -8.75 5.67
C LEU A 99 4.41 -7.66 6.07
N SER A 100 4.86 -7.65 7.32
CA SER A 100 5.88 -6.71 7.79
C SER A 100 7.22 -6.95 7.09
N LEU A 101 7.57 -8.21 6.81
CA LEU A 101 8.78 -8.57 6.08
C LEU A 101 8.72 -8.04 4.64
N VAL A 102 7.57 -8.16 3.97
CA VAL A 102 7.36 -7.54 2.65
C VAL A 102 7.54 -6.02 2.71
N GLY A 103 6.96 -5.36 3.73
CA GLY A 103 7.13 -3.92 3.93
C GLY A 103 8.59 -3.51 4.17
N ILE A 104 9.32 -4.29 4.97
CA ILE A 104 10.76 -4.08 5.24
C ILE A 104 11.58 -4.27 3.97
N LEU A 105 11.33 -5.32 3.19
CA LEU A 105 12.03 -5.56 1.92
C LEU A 105 11.80 -4.41 0.93
N LEU A 106 10.55 -3.96 0.77
CA LEU A 106 10.24 -2.81 -0.07
C LEU A 106 10.97 -1.56 0.38
N ALA A 107 10.96 -1.26 1.69
CA ALA A 107 11.65 -0.10 2.24
C ALA A 107 13.18 -0.20 2.07
N ALA A 108 13.77 -1.37 2.33
CA ALA A 108 15.21 -1.58 2.20
C ALA A 108 15.68 -1.46 0.75
N VAL A 109 15.01 -2.13 -0.19
CA VAL A 109 15.36 -2.09 -1.62
C VAL A 109 15.19 -0.69 -2.18
N SER A 110 14.07 -0.04 -1.92
CA SER A 110 13.83 1.33 -2.39
C SER A 110 14.82 2.33 -1.80
N SER A 111 15.15 2.23 -0.51
CA SER A 111 16.16 3.06 0.14
C SER A 111 17.56 2.85 -0.45
N ALA A 112 17.95 1.61 -0.73
CA ALA A 112 19.24 1.31 -1.34
C ALA A 112 19.35 1.93 -2.75
N ILE A 113 18.30 1.80 -3.57
CA ILE A 113 18.27 2.38 -4.91
C ILE A 113 18.29 3.91 -4.85
N LEU A 114 17.52 4.53 -3.94
CA LEU A 114 17.51 5.98 -3.73
C LEU A 114 18.87 6.53 -3.32
N TYR A 115 19.64 5.77 -2.53
CA TYR A 115 20.99 6.17 -2.12
C TYR A 115 21.99 6.20 -3.29
N HIS A 116 21.77 5.37 -4.32
CA HIS A 116 22.64 5.28 -5.50
C HIS A 116 22.20 6.17 -6.68
N LEU A 117 21.01 6.78 -6.63
CA LEU A 117 20.48 7.73 -7.62
C LEU A 117 20.81 9.18 -7.26
#